data_AF-D8LCQ5-F1
#
_entry.id   AF-D8LCQ5-F1
#
_cell.length_a   1.000
_cell.length_b   1.000
_cell.length_c   1.000
_cell.angle_alpha   90.00
_cell.angle_beta   90.00
_cell.angle_gamma   90.00
#
_symmetry.space_group_name_H-M   'P 1'
#
loop_
_entity.id
_entity.type
_entity.pdbx_description
1 polymer ?
#
loop_
_entity_poly.entity_id
_entity_poly.type
_entity_poly.pdbx_seq_one_letter_code
_entity_poly.pdbx_strand_id
1 'polypeptide(L)'
;MGCLPDLAHDGVGEEDTESRWSCAEEIVPDGGQCEITFTFDSPQDITDVQVAFWKGDERTRTLKVKINGDKIGEYESYPGSTFNSFGIQENGVHTVAMESVGIDADDWISLLEVRFMVDP
;
A
#
# COMPACT_ATOMS: atom_id res chain seq x y z
N MET A 1 -10.46 -15.49 -0.73
CA MET A 1 -10.28 -14.83 0.59
C MET A 1 -8.79 -14.73 0.83
N GLY A 2 -8.18 -13.58 0.56
CA GLY A 2 -6.71 -13.43 0.62
C GLY A 2 -6.20 -12.00 0.45
N CYS A 3 -7.08 -11.00 0.46
CA CYS A 3 -6.72 -9.61 0.23
C CYS A 3 -7.36 -8.71 1.30
N LEU A 4 -7.26 -9.11 2.57
CA LEU A 4 -7.68 -8.24 3.66
C LEU A 4 -6.55 -7.23 3.94
N PRO A 5 -6.87 -5.94 4.15
CA PRO A 5 -5.87 -4.93 4.48
C PRO A 5 -5.13 -5.21 5.79
N ASP A 6 -5.74 -6.01 6.65
CA ASP A 6 -5.29 -6.30 8.01
C ASP A 6 -3.84 -6.75 8.05
N LEU A 7 -3.40 -7.61 7.13
CA LEU A 7 -2.01 -8.13 7.09
C LEU A 7 -0.98 -7.12 6.54
N ALA A 8 -1.43 -6.00 6.00
CA ALA A 8 -0.55 -4.89 5.62
C ALA A 8 -0.64 -3.74 6.63
N HIS A 9 -1.29 -3.94 7.78
CA HIS A 9 -1.38 -2.95 8.84
C HIS A 9 -1.52 -3.63 10.22
N ASP A 10 -0.81 -4.74 10.43
CA ASP A 10 -0.83 -5.50 11.68
C ASP A 10 0.38 -5.20 12.58
N GLY A 11 1.34 -4.43 12.09
CA GLY A 11 2.57 -4.09 12.80
C GLY A 11 3.67 -5.15 12.75
N VAL A 12 3.50 -6.24 11.99
CA VAL A 12 4.44 -7.38 11.96
C VAL A 12 5.51 -7.22 10.88
N GLY A 13 5.20 -6.58 9.74
CA GLY A 13 6.17 -6.17 8.72
C GLY A 13 7.20 -7.25 8.31
N GLU A 14 8.49 -6.90 8.26
CA GLU A 14 9.56 -7.83 7.84
C GLU A 14 9.86 -8.96 8.85
N GLU A 15 9.31 -8.91 10.07
CA GLU A 15 9.56 -9.94 11.09
C GLU A 15 8.85 -11.26 10.78
N ASP A 16 7.72 -11.20 10.07
CA ASP A 16 7.03 -12.37 9.52
C ASP A 16 6.50 -12.04 8.12
N THR A 17 7.24 -12.47 7.12
CA THR A 17 6.92 -12.19 5.72
C THR A 17 5.67 -12.92 5.23
N GLU A 18 5.16 -13.91 5.97
CA GLU A 18 3.85 -14.51 5.71
C GLU A 18 2.70 -13.59 6.14
N SER A 19 2.96 -12.57 6.96
CA SER A 19 2.06 -11.44 7.13
C SER A 19 2.27 -10.44 5.98
N ARG A 20 1.42 -10.56 4.96
CA ARG A 20 1.41 -9.66 3.82
C ARG A 20 0.05 -9.60 3.16
N TRP A 21 -0.32 -8.43 2.67
CA TRP A 21 -1.33 -8.34 1.63
C TRP A 21 -0.68 -8.72 0.29
N SER A 22 -1.30 -9.63 -0.47
CA SER A 22 -0.82 -10.02 -1.79
C SER A 22 -1.97 -10.06 -2.78
N CYS A 23 -1.74 -9.53 -3.98
CA CYS A 23 -2.73 -9.52 -5.03
C CYS A 23 -2.09 -9.60 -6.42
N ALA A 24 -2.80 -10.23 -7.35
CA ALA A 24 -2.50 -10.31 -8.78
C ALA A 24 -3.77 -10.04 -9.59
N GLU A 25 -3.64 -9.60 -10.84
CA GLU A 25 -4.78 -9.29 -11.72
C GLU A 25 -5.74 -10.48 -11.85
N GLU A 26 -5.23 -11.71 -11.91
CA GLU A 26 -6.03 -12.93 -12.06
C GLU A 26 -7.01 -13.21 -10.91
N ILE A 27 -6.76 -12.65 -9.71
CA ILE A 27 -7.63 -12.84 -8.54
C ILE A 27 -8.57 -11.66 -8.30
N VAL A 28 -8.43 -10.56 -9.05
CA VAL A 28 -9.35 -9.42 -9.02
C VAL A 28 -10.60 -9.78 -9.82
N PRO A 29 -11.81 -9.74 -9.22
CA PRO A 29 -13.05 -10.00 -9.95
C PRO A 29 -13.18 -9.05 -11.16
N ASP A 30 -13.52 -9.61 -12.32
CA ASP A 30 -13.65 -8.91 -13.62
C ASP A 30 -12.34 -8.42 -14.28
N GLY A 31 -11.18 -8.75 -13.70
CA GLY A 31 -9.86 -8.29 -14.15
C GLY A 31 -9.63 -6.82 -13.80
N GLY A 32 -8.38 -6.45 -13.53
CA GLY A 32 -8.03 -5.09 -13.18
C GLY A 32 -6.82 -4.98 -12.25
N GLN A 33 -6.57 -3.75 -11.82
CA GLN A 33 -5.48 -3.44 -10.90
C GLN A 33 -5.87 -3.81 -9.47
N CYS A 34 -4.89 -4.29 -8.70
CA CYS A 34 -5.04 -4.63 -7.30
C CYS A 34 -5.18 -3.38 -6.46
N GLU A 35 -6.24 -3.29 -5.66
CA GLU A 35 -6.48 -2.16 -4.76
C GLU A 35 -6.63 -2.63 -3.31
N ILE A 36 -5.98 -1.93 -2.40
CA ILE A 36 -6.14 -2.05 -0.95
C ILE A 36 -6.60 -0.70 -0.40
N THR A 37 -7.61 -0.70 0.48
CA THR A 37 -8.15 0.52 1.09
C THR A 37 -8.08 0.44 2.61
N PHE A 38 -7.59 1.51 3.22
CA PHE A 38 -7.56 1.75 4.66
C PHE A 38 -8.58 2.83 5.01
N THR A 39 -9.36 2.60 6.06
CA THR A 39 -10.37 3.55 6.57
C THR A 39 -10.06 3.87 8.01
N PHE A 40 -10.07 5.16 8.37
CA PHE A 40 -9.88 5.63 9.73
C PHE A 40 -11.21 5.88 10.43
N ASP A 41 -11.30 5.55 11.72
CA ASP A 41 -12.50 5.78 12.54
C ASP A 41 -12.80 7.29 12.72
N SER A 42 -11.76 8.13 12.69
CA SER A 42 -11.86 9.59 12.64
C SER A 42 -10.84 10.14 11.64
N PRO A 43 -11.10 11.31 11.03
CA PRO A 43 -10.16 11.91 10.10
C PRO A 43 -8.80 12.15 10.76
N GLN A 44 -7.73 11.90 10.00
CA GLN A 44 -6.33 12.03 10.41
C GLN A 44 -5.62 13.10 9.59
N ASP A 45 -4.64 13.78 10.20
CA ASP A 45 -3.70 14.63 9.50
C ASP A 45 -2.41 13.84 9.25
N ILE A 46 -2.25 13.35 8.02
CA ILE A 46 -1.15 12.48 7.59
C ILE A 46 0.06 13.35 7.24
N THR A 47 1.22 13.01 7.82
CA THR A 47 2.52 13.64 7.56
C THR A 47 3.44 12.81 6.67
N ASP A 48 3.19 11.50 6.59
CA ASP A 48 3.84 10.61 5.63
C ASP A 48 3.04 9.30 5.48
N VAL A 49 3.19 8.67 4.32
CA VAL A 49 2.73 7.30 4.07
C VAL A 49 3.97 6.47 3.74
N GLN A 50 4.16 5.39 4.48
CA GLN A 50 5.32 4.51 4.33
C GLN A 50 4.87 3.10 3.99
N VAL A 51 5.53 2.48 3.02
CA VAL A 51 5.18 1.14 2.54
C VAL A 51 6.39 0.24 2.52
N ALA A 52 6.28 -0.93 3.15
CA ALA A 52 7.23 -2.02 3.04
C ALA A 52 6.75 -3.01 1.98
N PHE A 53 7.57 -3.24 0.96
CA PHE A 53 7.26 -4.15 -0.14
C PHE A 53 7.95 -5.50 0.07
N TRP A 54 7.23 -6.59 -0.16
CA TRP A 54 7.85 -7.91 -0.24
C TRP A 54 8.83 -7.93 -1.42
N LYS A 55 10.09 -8.32 -1.15
CA LYS A 55 11.19 -8.28 -2.13
C LYS A 55 11.44 -6.88 -2.71
N GLY A 56 11.24 -5.82 -1.91
CA GLY A 56 11.46 -4.43 -2.33
C GLY A 56 12.88 -4.11 -2.83
N ASP A 57 13.89 -4.87 -2.40
CA ASP A 57 15.26 -4.76 -2.89
C ASP A 57 15.50 -5.48 -4.24
N GLU A 58 14.63 -6.41 -4.62
CA GLU A 58 14.76 -7.21 -5.84
C GLU A 58 13.85 -6.70 -6.97
N ARG A 59 12.77 -5.98 -6.63
CA ARG A 59 11.73 -5.57 -7.58
C ARG A 59 11.23 -4.17 -7.29
N THR A 60 10.96 -3.45 -8.37
CA THR A 60 10.29 -2.15 -8.33
C THR A 60 8.79 -2.32 -8.55
N ARG A 61 7.99 -1.60 -7.77
CA ARG A 61 6.52 -1.54 -7.84
C ARG A 61 6.06 -0.11 -7.77
N THR A 62 5.03 0.22 -8.54
CA THR A 62 4.38 1.54 -8.48
C THR A 62 2.98 1.40 -7.89
N LEU A 63 2.68 2.26 -6.93
CA LEU A 63 1.35 2.42 -6.34
C LEU A 63 0.78 3.78 -6.70
N LYS A 64 -0.42 3.79 -7.26
CA LYS A 64 -1.26 4.98 -7.35
C LYS A 64 -1.97 5.15 -6.02
N VAL A 65 -1.76 6.28 -5.36
CA VAL A 65 -2.39 6.56 -4.06
C VAL A 65 -3.57 7.51 -4.25
N LYS A 66 -4.70 7.17 -3.62
CA LYS A 66 -5.90 7.99 -3.57
C LYS A 66 -6.22 8.31 -2.11
N ILE A 67 -6.50 9.57 -1.81
CA ILE A 67 -6.89 10.04 -0.48
C ILE A 67 -8.32 10.56 -0.57
N ASN A 68 -9.22 10.07 0.28
CA ASN A 68 -10.65 10.39 0.23
C ASN A 68 -11.29 10.16 -1.16
N GLY A 69 -10.71 9.26 -1.97
CA GLY A 69 -11.12 8.97 -3.34
C GLY A 69 -10.40 9.76 -4.44
N ASP A 70 -9.70 10.84 -4.10
CA ASP A 70 -8.97 11.68 -5.04
C ASP A 70 -7.55 11.17 -5.27
N LYS A 71 -7.13 11.01 -6.53
CA LYS A 71 -5.75 10.62 -6.88
C LYS A 71 -4.79 11.74 -6.50
N ILE A 72 -3.87 11.44 -5.59
CA ILE A 72 -2.81 12.37 -5.18
C ILE A 72 -1.50 12.16 -5.95
N GLY A 73 -1.21 10.94 -6.40
CA GLY A 73 0.04 10.65 -7.09
C GLY A 73 0.25 9.17 -7.42
N GLU A 74 1.40 8.91 -8.04
CA GLU A 74 1.96 7.58 -8.27
C GLU A 74 3.35 7.54 -7.62
N TYR A 75 3.61 6.51 -6.84
CA TYR A 75 4.79 6.39 -6.00
C TYR A 75 5.47 5.06 -6.30
N GLU A 76 6.73 5.15 -6.69
CA GLU A 76 7.56 4.01 -7.06
C GLU A 76 8.40 3.56 -5.85
N SER A 77 8.47 2.25 -5.64
CA SER A 77 9.32 1.65 -4.62
C SER A 77 10.80 1.82 -4.95
N TYR A 78 11.65 1.93 -3.93
CA TYR A 78 13.09 2.06 -4.11
C TYR A 78 13.86 1.08 -3.20
N PRO A 79 14.97 0.50 -3.68
CA PRO A 79 15.74 -0.48 -2.91
C PRO A 79 16.56 0.20 -1.80
N GLY A 80 17.06 -0.60 -0.86
CA GLY A 80 17.90 -0.18 0.24
C GLY A 80 17.14 0.46 1.41
N SER A 81 15.83 0.25 1.47
CA SER A 81 14.99 0.75 2.55
C SER A 81 13.85 -0.23 2.85
N THR A 82 13.73 -0.61 4.13
CA THR A 82 12.60 -1.43 4.62
C THR A 82 11.26 -0.74 4.42
N PHE A 83 11.21 0.59 4.53
CA PHE A 83 10.00 1.39 4.33
C PHE A 83 10.24 2.49 3.30
N ASN A 84 9.56 2.39 2.15
CA ASN A 84 9.55 3.45 1.17
C ASN A 84 8.60 4.57 1.63
N SER A 85 9.18 5.74 1.91
CA SER A 85 8.43 6.96 2.23
C SER A 85 7.91 7.58 0.94
N PHE A 86 6.63 7.91 0.92
CA PHE A 86 5.98 8.56 -0.21
C PHE A 86 5.95 10.08 -0.06
N GLY A 87 6.27 10.62 1.11
CA GLY A 87 6.32 12.07 1.35
C GLY A 87 4.95 12.74 1.22
N ILE A 88 3.88 11.97 1.45
CA ILE A 88 2.50 12.44 1.34
C ILE A 88 2.13 13.22 2.60
N GLN A 89 1.63 14.44 2.43
CA GLN A 89 1.12 15.28 3.51
C GLN A 89 -0.28 15.76 3.18
N GLU A 90 -1.28 15.30 3.92
CA GLU A 90 -2.70 15.60 3.69
C GLU A 90 -3.46 15.70 5.01
N ASN A 91 -4.42 16.63 5.07
CA ASN A 91 -5.23 16.87 6.26
C ASN A 91 -6.64 16.32 6.10
N GLY A 92 -7.28 15.94 7.20
CA GLY A 92 -8.67 15.46 7.18
C GLY A 92 -8.87 14.16 6.38
N VAL A 93 -7.89 13.26 6.45
CA VAL A 93 -7.89 11.99 5.72
C VAL A 93 -8.80 10.98 6.41
N HIS A 94 -9.83 10.52 5.71
CA HIS A 94 -10.72 9.44 6.16
C HIS A 94 -10.36 8.09 5.52
N THR A 95 -9.90 8.11 4.27
CA THR A 95 -9.53 6.89 3.55
C THR A 95 -8.25 7.09 2.75
N VAL A 96 -7.44 6.02 2.69
CA VAL A 96 -6.31 5.90 1.79
C VAL A 96 -6.49 4.63 0.98
N ALA A 97 -6.55 4.74 -0.34
CA ALA A 97 -6.52 3.59 -1.24
C ALA A 97 -5.20 3.57 -2.01
N MET A 98 -4.63 2.37 -2.17
CA MET A 98 -3.43 2.12 -2.95
C MET A 98 -3.76 1.13 -4.05
N GLU A 99 -3.67 1.58 -5.29
CA GLU A 99 -3.92 0.78 -6.49
C GLU A 99 -2.58 0.47 -7.16
N SER A 100 -2.34 -0.79 -7.50
CA SER A 100 -1.18 -1.17 -8.30
C SER A 100 -1.20 -0.48 -9.66
N VAL A 101 -0.01 -0.23 -10.21
CA VAL A 101 0.13 0.25 -11.59
C VAL A 101 0.94 -0.77 -12.38
N GLY A 102 0.37 -1.26 -13.47
CA GLY A 102 1.08 -2.06 -14.47
C GLY A 102 1.50 -3.44 -13.97
N ILE A 103 0.74 -4.08 -13.08
CA ILE A 103 0.88 -5.52 -12.84
C ILE A 103 0.26 -6.29 -14.02
N ASP A 104 1.06 -7.20 -14.59
CA ASP A 104 0.61 -8.17 -15.58
C ASP A 104 -0.12 -9.35 -14.90
N ALA A 105 -0.81 -10.17 -15.68
CA ALA A 105 -1.59 -11.32 -15.20
C ALA A 105 -0.80 -12.32 -14.32
N ASP A 106 0.49 -12.51 -14.62
CA ASP A 106 1.38 -13.42 -13.86
C ASP A 106 2.17 -12.70 -12.75
N ASP A 107 1.96 -11.38 -12.56
CA ASP A 107 2.70 -10.58 -11.59
C ASP A 107 1.91 -10.32 -10.32
N TRP A 108 2.65 -10.27 -9.20
CA TRP A 108 2.11 -10.05 -7.88
C TRP A 108 2.61 -8.73 -7.32
N ILE A 109 1.71 -8.00 -6.69
CA ILE A 109 2.05 -6.96 -5.72
C ILE A 109 1.81 -7.49 -4.32
N SER A 110 2.81 -7.30 -3.46
CA SER A 110 2.79 -7.80 -2.09
C SER A 110 3.33 -6.72 -1.16
N LEU A 111 2.49 -6.28 -0.24
CA LEU A 111 2.81 -5.27 0.77
C LEU A 111 2.94 -5.97 2.12
N LEU A 112 4.10 -5.81 2.76
CA LEU A 112 4.36 -6.34 4.10
C LEU A 112 3.71 -5.47 5.17
N GLU A 113 3.79 -4.15 5.01
CA GLU A 113 3.26 -3.21 6.00
C GLU A 113 3.06 -1.83 5.36
N VAL A 114 1.99 -1.15 5.78
CA VAL A 114 1.67 0.23 5.45
C VAL A 114 1.55 1.01 6.76
N ARG A 115 2.32 2.10 6.87
CA ARG A 115 2.30 2.98 8.03
C ARG A 115 1.82 4.37 7.62
N PHE A 116 0.90 4.89 8.43
CA PHE A 116 0.43 6.26 8.33
C PHE A 116 1.07 7.05 9.46
N MET A 117 1.97 7.95 9.12
CA MET A 117 2.52 8.90 10.08
C MET A 117 1.50 10.04 10.21
N VAL A 118 1.10 10.34 11.45
CA VAL A 118 0.10 11.37 11.74
C VAL A 118 0.68 12.41 12.68
N ASP A 119 0.29 13.66 12.51
CA ASP A 119 0.55 14.67 13.52
C ASP A 119 -0.42 14.50 14.71
N PRO A 120 0.06 14.61 15.96
CA PRO A 120 -0.76 14.43 17.17
C PRO A 120 -1.70 15.59 17.49
#